data_AF-H9F0M0-F1
#
_entry.id   AF-H9F0M0-F1
#
_cell.length_a   1.000
_cell.length_b   1.000
_cell.length_c   1.000
_cell.angle_alpha   90.00
_cell.angle_beta   90.00
_cell.angle_gamma   90.00
#
_symmetry.space_group_name_H-M   'P 1'
#
loop_
_entity.id
_entity.type
_entity.pdbx_description
1 polymer ?
#
loop_
_entity_poly.entity_id
_entity_poly.type
_entity_poly.pdbx_seq_one_letter_code
_entity_poly.pdbx_strand_id
1 'polypeptide(L)'
;MVPWVRTIGEKLKQRLRLDVGREICRQYPLFCFLLLCLSVASLLLNRYIHVLMIFWSFVAGVVTFYCSLGPDSLLPNIFFTIKYKPKQLGLQELFPQGHSCAVCGKVKCKRHRPSLLLENYQPWLDLKISSKVDASLSEVLELVLENFVYPWYRDVTDDESFVDELRITLRFFASVLIRRIHKVDIPSIITKKLLKAAMKHIEVIVKARQKVKNTEFLQQAALEEYGPELHVALRSRRDELHYLRKLTELLFPYILPPKATDCRSLTLLIREILSGSVFLPSLDFLADPDTVNHLLIIFIDDSPPEKATEPASPLVPFLQKFAEPRNKKPSVLKLELKQIREQQDLLFRFMNFLKQEGAVHVLQFCLTVEEFNDRILRPELSNDEMLSLHEELQKIYKTYCLDESIDKIRFDPFIVEEIQRIAEGPYIDVVKLQTMRCLFEAYEHVLSLLENVFTPMFCHSDEYFRQLLRGAESPTRNSKFN
;
A
#
# COMPACT_ATOMS: atom_id res chain seq x y z
N MET A 1 44.42 -2.56 108.03
CA MET A 1 45.73 -1.92 107.81
C MET A 1 45.68 -1.23 106.45
N VAL A 2 44.96 -0.12 106.44
CA VAL A 2 45.49 1.24 106.33
C VAL A 2 46.26 1.47 105.02
N PRO A 3 45.71 2.32 104.16
CA PRO A 3 46.31 2.82 102.93
C PRO A 3 47.46 3.76 103.25
N TRP A 4 48.53 3.72 102.47
CA TRP A 4 49.55 4.79 102.53
C TRP A 4 50.36 4.97 101.24
N VAL A 5 50.46 3.93 100.40
CA VAL A 5 51.17 4.03 99.10
C VAL A 5 50.34 4.80 98.05
N ARG A 6 49.04 4.98 98.30
CA ARG A 6 48.13 5.81 97.49
C ARG A 6 48.49 7.30 97.54
N THR A 7 49.24 7.75 98.55
CA THR A 7 49.37 9.17 98.87
C THR A 7 50.51 9.91 98.15
N ILE A 8 51.41 9.19 97.46
CA ILE A 8 52.59 9.80 96.81
C ILE A 8 52.56 9.65 95.29
N GLY A 9 52.05 8.53 94.76
CA GLY A 9 51.86 8.36 93.31
C GLY A 9 50.80 9.29 92.71
N GLU A 10 49.81 9.69 93.52
CA GLU A 10 48.74 10.63 93.16
C GLU A 10 49.21 12.08 93.03
N LYS A 11 50.45 12.43 93.44
CA LYS A 11 50.94 13.82 93.42
C LYS A 11 51.74 14.24 92.17
N LEU A 12 52.07 13.33 91.25
CA LEU A 12 52.96 13.68 90.12
C LEU A 12 52.40 13.40 88.72
N LYS A 13 51.43 12.48 88.54
CA LYS A 13 51.05 12.02 87.19
C LYS A 13 49.81 12.70 86.58
N GLN A 14 49.17 13.62 87.30
CA GLN A 14 47.92 14.26 86.87
C GLN A 14 47.97 15.80 86.89
N ARG A 15 49.16 16.41 86.78
CA ARG A 15 49.31 17.87 86.97
C ARG A 15 49.75 18.69 85.75
N LEU A 16 49.75 18.13 84.54
CA LEU A 16 50.15 18.94 83.36
C LEU A 16 49.45 18.64 82.02
N ARG A 17 48.50 17.70 81.93
CA ARG A 17 47.73 17.50 80.68
C ARG A 17 46.20 17.58 80.83
N LEU A 18 45.64 17.22 81.99
CA LEU A 18 44.20 17.32 82.21
C LEU A 18 43.75 18.75 82.58
N ASP A 19 44.55 19.49 83.34
CA ASP A 19 44.21 20.88 83.71
C ASP A 19 44.29 21.83 82.52
N VAL A 20 45.23 21.63 81.58
CA VAL A 20 45.33 22.46 80.36
C VAL A 20 44.10 22.26 79.47
N GLY A 21 43.65 21.02 79.27
CA GLY A 21 42.43 20.74 78.52
C GLY A 21 41.16 21.29 79.20
N ARG A 22 41.12 21.26 80.54
CA ARG A 22 40.01 21.79 81.34
C ARG A 22 39.96 23.31 81.33
N GLU A 23 41.11 23.97 81.35
CA GLU A 23 41.23 25.44 81.30
C GLU A 23 40.89 25.99 79.90
N ILE A 24 41.30 25.30 78.84
CA ILE A 24 40.93 25.63 77.44
C ILE A 24 39.42 25.49 77.22
N CYS A 25 38.81 24.42 77.77
CA CYS A 25 37.36 24.21 77.70
C CYS A 25 36.57 25.27 78.50
N ARG A 26 37.19 25.88 79.53
CA ARG A 26 36.62 26.96 80.34
C ARG A 26 36.73 28.34 79.68
N GLN A 27 37.83 28.61 78.99
CA GLN A 27 38.03 29.89 78.28
C GLN A 27 37.27 29.99 76.95
N TYR A 28 37.07 28.88 76.23
CA TYR A 28 36.38 28.89 74.92
C TYR A 28 35.38 27.73 74.79
N PRO A 29 34.31 27.70 75.61
CA PRO A 29 33.36 26.58 75.66
C PRO A 29 32.64 26.34 74.33
N LEU A 30 32.34 27.42 73.58
CA LEU A 30 31.71 27.33 72.26
C LEU A 30 32.62 26.65 71.23
N PHE A 31 33.93 26.93 71.25
CA PHE A 31 34.89 26.35 70.31
C PHE A 31 35.12 24.86 70.59
N CYS A 32 35.23 24.48 71.87
CA CYS A 32 35.33 23.07 72.27
C CYS A 32 34.05 22.29 71.95
N PHE A 33 32.86 22.88 72.18
CA PHE A 33 31.60 22.28 71.80
C PHE A 33 31.48 22.11 70.28
N LEU A 34 31.84 23.13 69.49
CA LEU A 34 31.83 23.05 68.03
C LEU A 34 32.79 21.98 67.50
N LEU A 35 34.01 21.87 68.04
CA LEU A 35 34.96 20.82 67.67
C LEU A 35 34.45 19.41 68.05
N LEU A 36 33.79 19.28 69.19
CA LEU A 36 33.22 18.01 69.62
C LEU A 36 32.02 17.64 68.75
N CYS A 37 31.15 18.60 68.41
CA CYS A 37 30.07 18.41 67.45
C CYS A 37 30.59 18.06 66.05
N LEU A 38 31.64 18.72 65.56
CA LEU A 38 32.25 18.45 64.27
C LEU A 38 32.91 17.06 64.25
N SER A 39 33.61 16.66 65.30
CA SER A 39 34.20 15.32 65.39
C SER A 39 33.14 14.22 65.48
N VAL A 40 32.07 14.42 66.26
CA VAL A 40 30.92 13.50 66.33
C VAL A 40 30.21 13.44 64.98
N ALA A 41 30.00 14.58 64.31
CA ALA A 41 29.39 14.63 62.98
C ALA A 41 30.28 13.92 61.94
N SER A 42 31.60 14.11 61.97
CA SER A 42 32.53 13.37 61.10
C SER A 42 32.52 11.87 61.37
N LEU A 43 32.42 11.44 62.63
CA LEU A 43 32.33 10.01 62.97
C LEU A 43 30.99 9.40 62.54
N LEU A 44 29.89 10.13 62.71
CA LEU A 44 28.57 9.71 62.22
C LEU A 44 28.56 9.66 60.69
N LEU A 45 29.07 10.69 60.01
CA LEU A 45 29.18 10.71 58.55
C LEU A 45 30.01 9.52 58.06
N ASN A 46 31.17 9.26 58.65
CA ASN A 46 32.04 8.15 58.26
C ASN A 46 31.38 6.78 58.52
N ARG A 47 30.60 6.64 59.61
CA ARG A 47 29.84 5.43 59.90
C ARG A 47 28.69 5.18 58.91
N TYR A 48 28.03 6.24 58.45
CA TYR A 48 26.89 6.15 57.53
C TYR A 48 27.27 6.36 56.05
N ILE A 49 28.53 6.68 55.73
CA ILE A 49 29.00 6.89 54.35
C ILE A 49 28.83 5.62 53.52
N HIS A 50 29.05 4.44 54.13
CA HIS A 50 28.86 3.16 53.46
C HIS A 50 27.39 2.93 53.08
N VAL A 51 26.44 3.33 53.93
CA VAL A 51 24.99 3.22 53.64
C VAL A 51 24.61 4.19 52.51
N LEU A 52 25.13 5.40 52.54
CA LEU A 52 24.91 6.40 51.48
C LEU A 52 25.51 5.92 50.15
N MET A 53 26.73 5.35 50.18
CA MET A 53 27.39 4.78 49.00
C MET A 53 26.62 3.59 48.42
N ILE A 54 26.06 2.70 49.26
CA ILE A 54 25.20 1.61 48.80
C ILE A 54 23.97 2.17 48.08
N PHE A 55 23.30 3.17 48.68
CA PHE A 55 22.15 3.83 48.06
C PHE A 55 22.50 4.47 46.71
N TRP A 56 23.58 5.26 46.64
CA TRP A 56 24.00 5.91 45.40
C TRP A 56 24.49 4.91 44.35
N SER A 57 25.11 3.79 44.75
CA SER A 57 25.48 2.71 43.83
C SER A 57 24.27 1.99 43.24
N PHE A 58 23.21 1.80 44.04
CA PHE A 58 21.95 1.23 43.58
C PHE A 58 21.24 2.18 42.60
N VAL A 59 21.15 3.47 42.93
CA VAL A 59 20.58 4.49 42.05
C VAL A 59 21.37 4.59 40.74
N ALA A 60 22.71 4.62 40.81
CA ALA A 60 23.56 4.61 39.62
C ALA A 60 23.36 3.34 38.77
N GLY A 61 23.19 2.17 39.40
CA GLY A 61 22.86 0.93 38.72
C GLY A 61 21.51 0.98 38.00
N VAL A 62 20.47 1.49 38.65
CA VAL A 62 19.13 1.66 38.05
C VAL A 62 19.17 2.66 36.90
N VAL A 63 19.86 3.78 37.05
CA VAL A 63 20.02 4.79 35.98
C VAL A 63 20.80 4.20 34.80
N THR A 64 21.88 3.47 35.06
CA THR A 64 22.67 2.82 33.99
C THR A 64 21.86 1.75 33.27
N PHE A 65 21.06 0.96 33.99
CA PHE A 65 20.17 -0.03 33.39
C PHE A 65 19.07 0.62 32.54
N TYR A 66 18.45 1.69 33.05
CA TYR A 66 17.44 2.45 32.31
C TYR A 66 18.03 3.11 31.07
N CYS A 67 19.23 3.70 31.15
CA CYS A 67 19.91 4.27 30.00
C CYS A 67 20.41 3.22 28.99
N SER A 68 20.73 1.99 29.42
CA SER A 68 21.19 0.91 28.53
C SER A 68 20.06 0.14 27.85
N LEU A 69 18.84 0.21 28.38
CA LEU A 69 17.67 -0.52 27.86
C LEU A 69 16.53 0.41 27.42
N GLY A 70 16.70 1.72 27.62
CA GLY A 70 15.78 2.74 27.15
C GLY A 70 15.73 2.75 25.62
N PRO A 71 14.52 2.81 25.01
CA PRO A 71 14.36 2.72 23.57
C PRO A 71 14.97 3.89 22.77
N ASP A 72 15.30 5.01 23.44
CA ASP A 72 15.64 6.29 22.79
C ASP A 72 17.00 6.90 23.18
N SER A 73 17.93 6.15 23.78
CA SER A 73 19.22 6.72 24.20
C SER A 73 20.27 6.80 23.07
N LEU A 74 20.90 7.97 22.94
CA LEU A 74 21.93 8.38 21.97
C LEU A 74 23.27 7.60 22.01
N LEU A 75 23.38 6.53 22.81
CA LEU A 75 24.59 5.69 22.90
C LEU A 75 24.32 4.32 22.27
N PRO A 76 25.29 3.72 21.56
CA PRO A 76 25.11 2.45 20.89
C PRO A 76 24.85 1.34 21.91
N ASN A 77 23.63 0.79 21.91
CA ASN A 77 23.25 -0.35 22.73
C ASN A 77 24.17 -1.55 22.42
N ILE A 78 24.89 -2.02 23.45
CA ILE A 78 25.87 -3.13 23.38
C ILE A 78 25.17 -4.50 23.28
N PHE A 79 23.92 -4.59 23.70
CA PHE A 79 23.11 -5.77 23.44
C PHE A 79 22.53 -5.66 22.05
N PHE A 80 22.92 -6.59 21.18
CA PHE A 80 22.36 -6.82 19.85
C PHE A 80 20.84 -6.81 19.93
N THR A 81 20.23 -5.64 19.74
CA THR A 81 18.87 -5.58 19.26
C THR A 81 18.93 -6.22 17.89
N ILE A 82 18.42 -7.44 17.77
CA ILE A 82 17.83 -7.93 16.54
C ILE A 82 16.69 -6.94 16.24
N LYS A 83 17.06 -5.78 15.71
CA LYS A 83 16.15 -5.02 14.88
C LYS A 83 15.93 -5.96 13.73
N TYR A 84 14.76 -6.60 13.73
CA TYR A 84 14.14 -7.00 12.48
C TYR A 84 14.13 -5.74 11.62
N LYS A 85 15.18 -5.56 10.81
CA LYS A 85 15.05 -4.76 9.61
C LYS A 85 13.98 -5.52 8.86
N PRO A 86 12.76 -4.98 8.66
CA PRO A 86 11.94 -5.53 7.61
C PRO A 86 12.88 -5.62 6.41
N LYS A 87 12.92 -6.77 5.74
CA LYS A 87 13.35 -6.78 4.35
C LYS A 87 12.40 -5.81 3.66
N GLN A 88 12.72 -4.52 3.65
CA GLN A 88 12.52 -3.68 2.49
C GLN A 88 13.40 -4.31 1.42
N LEU A 89 12.97 -5.49 0.92
CA LEU A 89 13.02 -5.74 -0.49
C LEU A 89 12.51 -4.43 -1.10
N GLY A 90 13.31 -3.78 -1.95
CA GLY A 90 13.05 -2.46 -2.50
C GLY A 90 11.74 -2.38 -3.30
N LEU A 91 10.63 -2.51 -2.62
CA LEU A 91 9.26 -2.16 -2.99
C LEU A 91 8.93 -0.94 -2.16
N GLN A 92 9.69 0.08 -2.51
CA GLN A 92 9.55 1.49 -2.21
C GLN A 92 8.06 1.86 -2.14
N GLU A 93 7.57 2.29 -0.97
CA GLU A 93 6.24 2.86 -0.64
C GLU A 93 4.97 2.33 -1.31
N LEU A 94 4.97 1.19 -1.98
CA LEU A 94 3.81 0.71 -2.75
C LEU A 94 3.15 1.75 -3.66
N PHE A 95 3.96 2.71 -4.05
CA PHE A 95 3.87 3.76 -5.06
C PHE A 95 5.01 4.71 -4.71
N PRO A 96 6.27 4.32 -4.97
CA PRO A 96 7.38 5.25 -4.85
C PRO A 96 7.34 6.37 -5.89
N GLN A 97 6.47 6.18 -6.89
CA GLN A 97 6.21 6.99 -8.06
C GLN A 97 4.71 7.31 -8.17
N GLY A 98 4.04 7.44 -7.02
CA GLY A 98 2.62 7.79 -6.95
C GLY A 98 2.32 9.01 -7.83
N HIS A 99 1.32 8.86 -8.69
CA HIS A 99 0.82 9.83 -9.68
C HIS A 99 1.55 9.95 -11.03
N SER A 100 2.08 8.86 -11.60
CA SER A 100 2.47 8.92 -13.03
C SER A 100 1.23 9.02 -13.93
N CYS A 101 1.16 10.10 -14.69
CA CYS A 101 0.10 10.31 -15.68
C CYS A 101 0.24 9.28 -16.82
N ALA A 102 -0.88 8.68 -17.24
CA ALA A 102 -0.90 7.71 -18.35
C ALA A 102 -0.37 8.29 -19.67
N VAL A 103 -0.45 9.61 -19.83
CA VAL A 103 -0.04 10.32 -21.04
C VAL A 103 1.43 10.74 -20.97
N CYS A 104 1.83 11.50 -19.95
CA CYS A 104 3.15 12.11 -19.90
C CYS A 104 4.15 11.41 -18.96
N GLY A 105 3.72 10.41 -18.19
CA GLY A 105 4.56 9.67 -17.24
C GLY A 105 5.03 10.47 -16.01
N LYS A 106 4.74 11.78 -15.93
CA LYS A 106 5.16 12.64 -14.81
C LYS A 106 4.37 12.31 -13.53
N VAL A 107 5.10 12.18 -12.42
CA VAL A 107 4.63 11.77 -11.07
C VAL A 107 3.73 12.81 -10.37
N LYS A 108 3.66 14.06 -10.86
CA LYS A 108 2.74 15.09 -10.35
C LYS A 108 2.26 15.98 -11.50
N CYS A 109 1.53 15.38 -12.44
CA CYS A 109 0.99 16.13 -13.56
C CYS A 109 -0.12 17.09 -13.10
N LYS A 110 0.09 18.41 -13.25
CA LYS A 110 -0.95 19.43 -12.99
C LYS A 110 -1.86 19.67 -14.21
N ARG A 111 -1.44 19.24 -15.39
CA ARG A 111 -2.12 19.49 -16.67
C ARG A 111 -3.23 18.47 -16.92
N HIS A 112 -2.90 17.19 -16.78
CA HIS A 112 -3.84 16.09 -16.99
C HIS A 112 -4.61 15.84 -15.70
N ARG A 113 -5.91 15.54 -15.83
CA ARG A 113 -6.76 15.32 -14.67
C ARG A 113 -6.31 14.09 -13.86
N PRO A 114 -6.57 14.06 -12.54
CA PRO A 114 -6.32 12.89 -11.71
C PRO A 114 -7.10 11.63 -12.15
N SER A 115 -8.15 11.79 -12.95
CA SER A 115 -8.82 10.67 -13.63
C SER A 115 -7.83 9.87 -14.48
N LEU A 116 -6.88 10.52 -15.16
CA LEU A 116 -5.88 9.92 -16.06
C LEU A 116 -4.65 9.35 -15.32
N LEU A 117 -4.73 9.18 -14.01
CA LEU A 117 -3.71 8.44 -13.27
C LEU A 117 -3.78 6.98 -13.68
N LEU A 118 -2.63 6.45 -14.07
CA LEU A 118 -2.52 5.10 -14.62
C LEU A 118 -3.00 4.03 -13.62
N GLU A 119 -2.91 4.32 -12.32
CA GLU A 119 -3.40 3.50 -11.21
C GLU A 119 -4.93 3.39 -11.14
N ASN A 120 -5.68 4.40 -11.62
CA ASN A 120 -7.14 4.41 -11.60
C ASN A 120 -7.75 3.53 -12.71
N TYR A 121 -6.96 3.15 -13.71
CA TYR A 121 -7.39 2.30 -14.82
C TYR A 121 -6.65 0.97 -14.89
N GLN A 122 -5.38 0.92 -14.49
CA GLN A 122 -4.52 -0.26 -14.65
C GLN A 122 -3.65 -0.51 -13.41
N PRO A 123 -4.25 -0.83 -12.25
CA PRO A 123 -3.53 -1.17 -11.03
C PRO A 123 -2.70 -2.47 -11.15
N TRP A 124 -2.76 -3.20 -12.26
CA TRP A 124 -1.93 -4.39 -12.52
C TRP A 124 -0.58 -4.06 -13.20
N LEU A 125 -0.30 -2.80 -13.56
CA LEU A 125 0.98 -2.44 -14.17
C LEU A 125 2.17 -2.80 -13.27
N ASP A 126 3.19 -3.41 -13.85
CA ASP A 126 4.39 -3.90 -13.15
C ASP A 126 4.11 -4.97 -12.07
N LEU A 127 2.86 -5.45 -11.95
CA LEU A 127 2.51 -6.55 -11.06
C LEU A 127 2.71 -7.88 -11.79
N LYS A 128 3.81 -8.56 -11.47
CA LYS A 128 4.16 -9.87 -12.02
C LYS A 128 4.11 -10.93 -10.93
N ILE A 129 3.41 -12.03 -11.19
CA ILE A 129 3.22 -13.16 -10.29
C ILE A 129 3.60 -14.46 -11.00
N SER A 130 3.99 -15.48 -10.23
CA SER A 130 4.24 -16.83 -10.74
C SER A 130 3.03 -17.38 -11.50
N SER A 131 3.25 -17.93 -12.69
CA SER A 131 2.17 -18.44 -13.55
C SER A 131 1.24 -19.45 -12.88
N LYS A 132 1.71 -20.25 -11.92
CA LYS A 132 0.87 -21.20 -11.19
C LYS A 132 -0.13 -20.49 -10.27
N VAL A 133 0.34 -19.51 -9.51
CA VAL A 133 -0.52 -18.70 -8.62
C VAL A 133 -1.52 -17.89 -9.44
N ASP A 134 -1.09 -17.33 -10.58
CA ASP A 134 -1.98 -16.63 -11.51
C ASP A 134 -3.11 -17.54 -12.04
N ALA A 135 -2.78 -18.78 -12.41
CA ALA A 135 -3.75 -19.77 -12.86
C ALA A 135 -4.74 -20.15 -11.75
N SER A 136 -4.28 -20.42 -10.53
CA SER A 136 -5.15 -20.74 -9.39
C SER A 136 -6.05 -19.57 -9.01
N LEU A 137 -5.54 -18.33 -9.03
CA LEU A 137 -6.38 -17.15 -8.79
C LEU A 137 -7.42 -16.95 -9.89
N SER A 138 -7.04 -17.18 -11.16
CA SER A 138 -7.96 -17.13 -12.29
C SER A 138 -9.08 -18.16 -12.14
N GLU A 139 -8.73 -19.39 -11.74
CA GLU A 139 -9.70 -20.47 -11.49
C GLU A 139 -10.70 -20.09 -10.39
N VAL A 140 -10.22 -19.58 -9.26
CA VAL A 140 -11.11 -19.10 -8.17
C VAL A 140 -12.07 -18.03 -8.66
N LEU A 141 -11.59 -17.06 -9.46
CA LEU A 141 -12.45 -15.99 -9.99
C LEU A 141 -13.43 -16.51 -11.04
N GLU A 142 -13.05 -17.46 -11.89
CA GLU A 142 -14.00 -18.10 -12.82
C GLU A 142 -15.07 -18.90 -12.06
N LEU A 143 -14.71 -19.64 -11.00
CA LEU A 143 -15.70 -20.31 -10.15
C LEU A 143 -16.69 -19.34 -9.50
N VAL A 144 -16.23 -18.14 -9.12
CA VAL A 144 -17.13 -17.08 -8.64
C VAL A 144 -18.10 -16.64 -9.73
N LEU A 145 -17.63 -16.45 -10.97
CA LEU A 145 -18.51 -16.10 -12.09
C LEU A 145 -19.48 -17.23 -12.45
N GLU A 146 -19.03 -18.48 -12.48
CA GLU A 146 -19.82 -19.68 -12.77
C GLU A 146 -20.92 -19.94 -11.75
N ASN A 147 -20.63 -19.75 -10.47
CA ASN A 147 -21.59 -20.04 -9.41
C ASN A 147 -22.52 -18.86 -9.10
N PHE A 148 -22.07 -17.62 -9.32
CA PHE A 148 -22.86 -16.44 -8.96
C PHE A 148 -23.49 -15.73 -10.15
N VAL A 149 -22.79 -15.58 -11.28
CA VAL A 149 -23.20 -14.72 -12.40
C VAL A 149 -23.91 -15.52 -13.49
N TYR A 150 -23.25 -16.56 -14.01
CA TYR A 150 -23.78 -17.36 -15.11
C TYR A 150 -25.15 -18.02 -14.86
N PRO A 151 -25.53 -18.43 -13.63
CA PRO A 151 -26.81 -19.12 -13.43
C PRO A 151 -28.03 -18.25 -13.77
N TRP A 152 -27.99 -16.95 -13.47
CA TRP A 152 -29.09 -16.04 -13.83
C TRP A 152 -28.82 -15.28 -15.13
N TYR A 153 -27.56 -15.09 -15.51
CA TYR A 153 -27.22 -14.31 -16.69
C TYR A 153 -27.56 -15.04 -17.99
N ARG A 154 -27.34 -16.37 -18.04
CA ARG A 154 -27.68 -17.21 -19.20
C ARG A 154 -29.18 -17.25 -19.51
N ASP A 155 -30.04 -17.05 -18.50
CA ASP A 155 -31.49 -16.95 -18.71
C ASP A 155 -31.92 -15.62 -19.36
N VAL A 156 -31.05 -14.59 -19.28
CA VAL A 156 -31.31 -13.26 -19.81
C VAL A 156 -30.69 -13.07 -21.20
N THR A 157 -29.42 -13.46 -21.37
CA THR A 157 -28.70 -13.29 -22.63
C THR A 157 -27.46 -14.19 -22.74
N ASP A 158 -27.05 -14.50 -23.97
CA ASP A 158 -25.82 -15.22 -24.30
C ASP A 158 -24.61 -14.29 -24.59
N ASP A 159 -24.76 -12.98 -24.40
CA ASP A 159 -23.70 -12.01 -24.70
C ASP A 159 -22.65 -11.92 -23.59
N GLU A 160 -21.37 -12.18 -23.88
CA GLU A 160 -20.30 -12.17 -22.86
C GLU A 160 -19.79 -10.77 -22.50
N SER A 161 -20.23 -9.68 -23.17
CA SER A 161 -19.63 -8.34 -22.97
C SER A 161 -19.71 -7.87 -21.51
N PHE A 162 -20.84 -8.12 -20.86
CA PHE A 162 -21.04 -7.74 -19.46
C PHE A 162 -20.11 -8.53 -18.52
N VAL A 163 -19.94 -9.83 -18.77
CA VAL A 163 -19.06 -10.68 -17.96
C VAL A 163 -17.60 -10.29 -18.17
N ASP A 164 -17.22 -9.90 -19.39
CA ASP A 164 -15.89 -9.39 -19.69
C ASP A 164 -15.58 -8.09 -18.93
N GLU A 165 -16.52 -7.13 -18.86
CA GLU A 165 -16.38 -5.94 -18.02
C GLU A 165 -16.27 -6.29 -16.52
N LEU A 166 -17.00 -7.31 -16.08
CA LEU A 166 -16.91 -7.81 -14.71
C LEU A 166 -15.53 -8.45 -14.44
N ARG A 167 -14.95 -9.19 -15.39
CA ARG A 167 -13.58 -9.75 -15.30
C ARG A 167 -12.54 -8.64 -15.13
N ILE A 168 -12.64 -7.57 -15.93
CA ILE A 168 -11.76 -6.39 -15.81
C ILE A 168 -11.91 -5.76 -14.42
N THR A 169 -13.15 -5.62 -13.93
CA THR A 169 -13.44 -5.06 -12.61
C THR A 169 -12.87 -5.93 -11.48
N LEU A 170 -13.01 -7.26 -11.57
CA LEU A 170 -12.44 -8.20 -10.61
C LEU A 170 -10.91 -8.19 -10.63
N ARG A 171 -10.29 -8.11 -11.82
CA ARG A 171 -8.84 -7.93 -11.96
C ARG A 171 -8.38 -6.63 -11.32
N PHE A 172 -9.09 -5.53 -11.53
CA PHE A 172 -8.80 -4.24 -10.89
C PHE A 172 -8.81 -4.39 -9.36
N PHE A 173 -9.90 -4.93 -8.81
CA PHE A 173 -10.07 -5.18 -7.39
C PHE A 173 -8.93 -6.04 -6.81
N ALA A 174 -8.64 -7.19 -7.43
CA ALA A 174 -7.60 -8.10 -6.98
C ALA A 174 -6.21 -7.46 -7.02
N SER A 175 -5.92 -6.65 -8.04
CA SER A 175 -4.65 -5.92 -8.17
C SER A 175 -4.47 -4.91 -7.04
N VAL A 176 -5.53 -4.15 -6.73
CA VAL A 176 -5.53 -3.17 -5.64
C VAL A 176 -5.37 -3.87 -4.29
N LEU A 177 -6.05 -5.00 -4.07
CA LEU A 177 -5.89 -5.79 -2.84
C LEU A 177 -4.47 -6.31 -2.67
N ILE A 178 -3.86 -6.91 -3.70
CA ILE A 178 -2.50 -7.45 -3.61
C ILE A 178 -1.51 -6.35 -3.26
N ARG A 179 -1.59 -5.20 -3.95
CA ARG A 179 -0.78 -4.04 -3.59
C ARG A 179 -1.02 -3.64 -2.13
N ARG A 180 -2.28 -3.53 -1.70
CA ARG A 180 -2.56 -3.15 -0.31
C ARG A 180 -1.99 -4.14 0.70
N ILE A 181 -2.13 -5.44 0.47
CA ILE A 181 -1.60 -6.51 1.33
C ILE A 181 -0.07 -6.41 1.44
N HIS A 182 0.63 -6.11 0.35
CA HIS A 182 2.07 -5.87 0.40
C HIS A 182 2.46 -4.63 1.24
N LYS A 183 1.56 -3.65 1.46
CA LYS A 183 1.80 -2.50 2.37
C LYS A 183 1.70 -2.88 3.83
N VAL A 184 0.96 -3.95 4.11
CA VAL A 184 0.52 -4.28 5.44
C VAL A 184 1.62 -5.08 6.13
N ASP A 185 2.01 -4.62 7.32
CA ASP A 185 2.86 -5.36 8.22
C ASP A 185 2.07 -6.54 8.81
N ILE A 186 2.05 -7.66 8.08
CA ILE A 186 1.37 -8.90 8.45
C ILE A 186 1.82 -9.39 9.84
N PRO A 187 3.13 -9.44 10.17
CA PRO A 187 3.58 -9.77 11.53
C PRO A 187 2.95 -8.91 12.63
N SER A 188 2.85 -7.59 12.43
CA SER A 188 2.21 -6.69 13.40
C SER A 188 0.72 -6.95 13.54
N ILE A 189 0.00 -7.25 12.46
CA ILE A 189 -1.41 -7.66 12.53
C ILE A 189 -1.57 -8.95 13.32
N ILE A 190 -0.75 -9.96 13.02
CA ILE A 190 -0.82 -11.27 13.68
C ILE A 190 -0.55 -11.10 15.18
N THR A 191 0.57 -10.48 15.54
CA THR A 191 1.01 -10.38 16.94
C THR A 191 0.17 -9.41 17.78
N LYS A 192 -0.21 -8.24 17.24
CA LYS A 192 -0.89 -7.20 18.03
C LYS A 192 -2.40 -7.31 18.02
N LYS A 193 -3.01 -7.88 16.98
CA LYS A 193 -4.47 -7.97 16.84
C LYS A 193 -4.96 -9.42 16.89
N LEU A 194 -4.52 -10.27 15.95
CA LEU A 194 -5.06 -11.63 15.81
C LEU A 194 -4.78 -12.47 17.06
N LEU A 195 -3.55 -12.48 17.56
CA LEU A 195 -3.17 -13.25 18.74
C LEU A 195 -3.93 -12.78 19.98
N LYS A 196 -4.16 -11.47 20.14
CA LYS A 196 -4.96 -10.95 21.27
C LYS A 196 -6.42 -11.44 21.19
N ALA A 197 -7.01 -11.40 20.00
CA ALA A 197 -8.36 -11.90 19.77
C ALA A 197 -8.44 -13.41 20.02
N ALA A 198 -7.46 -14.17 19.54
CA ALA A 198 -7.36 -15.62 19.75
C ALA A 198 -7.20 -15.97 21.24
N MET A 199 -6.32 -15.26 21.97
CA MET A 199 -6.13 -15.46 23.41
C MET A 199 -7.40 -15.15 24.21
N LYS A 200 -8.08 -14.05 23.89
CA LYS A 200 -9.40 -13.74 24.47
C LYS A 200 -10.40 -14.85 24.18
N HIS A 201 -10.42 -15.36 22.94
CA HIS A 201 -11.30 -16.45 22.56
C HIS A 201 -11.02 -17.73 23.35
N ILE A 202 -9.75 -18.11 23.48
CA ILE A 202 -9.32 -19.27 24.27
C ILE A 202 -9.70 -19.09 25.74
N GLU A 203 -9.48 -17.92 26.32
CA GLU A 203 -9.85 -17.64 27.72
C GLU A 203 -11.35 -17.84 27.96
N VAL A 204 -12.20 -17.32 27.07
CA VAL A 204 -13.65 -17.48 27.13
C VAL A 204 -14.06 -18.95 27.03
N ILE A 205 -13.47 -19.70 26.08
CA ILE A 205 -13.75 -21.13 25.93
C ILE A 205 -13.30 -21.94 27.16
N VAL A 206 -12.16 -21.61 27.76
CA VAL A 206 -11.69 -22.27 28.99
C VAL A 206 -12.65 -22.01 30.15
N LYS A 207 -13.13 -20.78 30.33
CA LYS A 207 -14.14 -20.45 31.36
C LYS A 207 -15.45 -21.20 31.12
N ALA A 208 -15.93 -21.25 29.87
CA ALA A 208 -17.12 -22.01 29.51
C ALA A 208 -16.96 -23.51 29.81
N ARG A 209 -15.80 -24.10 29.50
CA ARG A 209 -15.48 -25.51 29.80
C ARG A 209 -15.41 -25.82 31.29
N GLN A 210 -15.07 -24.86 32.14
CA GLN A 210 -15.12 -25.03 33.59
C GLN A 210 -16.57 -25.10 34.11
N LYS A 211 -17.50 -24.39 33.45
CA LYS A 211 -18.93 -24.38 33.83
C LYS A 211 -19.69 -25.61 33.37
N VAL A 212 -19.27 -26.22 32.26
CA VAL A 212 -19.97 -27.37 31.67
C VAL A 212 -19.03 -28.57 31.48
N LYS A 213 -19.40 -29.72 32.07
CA LYS A 213 -18.66 -30.98 31.90
C LYS A 213 -18.92 -31.69 30.56
N ASN A 214 -20.10 -31.50 29.96
CA ASN A 214 -20.48 -32.12 28.69
C ASN A 214 -20.11 -31.21 27.51
N THR A 215 -19.48 -31.76 26.47
CA THR A 215 -19.01 -31.02 25.29
C THR A 215 -20.16 -30.43 24.46
N GLU A 216 -21.36 -31.02 24.53
CA GLU A 216 -22.52 -30.58 23.75
C GLU A 216 -23.05 -29.19 24.16
N PHE A 217 -22.97 -28.82 25.45
CA PHE A 217 -23.41 -27.51 25.93
C PHE A 217 -22.29 -26.45 25.95
N LEU A 218 -21.09 -26.81 25.49
CA LEU A 218 -19.93 -25.92 25.53
C LEU A 218 -20.11 -24.70 24.63
N GLN A 219 -20.73 -24.87 23.45
CA GLN A 219 -21.03 -23.76 22.54
C GLN A 219 -21.98 -22.75 23.17
N GLN A 220 -23.06 -23.22 23.80
CA GLN A 220 -24.05 -22.35 24.43
C GLN A 220 -23.44 -21.60 25.63
N ALA A 221 -22.69 -22.31 26.48
CA ALA A 221 -21.97 -21.68 27.59
C ALA A 221 -20.94 -20.64 27.11
N ALA A 222 -20.23 -20.90 26.01
CA ALA A 222 -19.31 -19.93 25.44
C ALA A 222 -20.01 -18.66 24.95
N LEU A 223 -21.17 -18.79 24.30
CA LEU A 223 -21.98 -17.65 23.86
C LEU A 223 -22.50 -16.82 25.04
N GLU A 224 -22.89 -17.48 26.13
CA GLU A 224 -23.29 -16.81 27.38
C GLU A 224 -22.11 -16.06 28.03
N GLU A 225 -20.91 -16.65 28.03
CA GLU A 225 -19.70 -15.98 28.52
C GLU A 225 -19.31 -14.75 27.68
N TYR A 226 -19.50 -14.81 26.36
CA TYR A 226 -19.30 -13.64 25.49
C TYR A 226 -20.31 -12.53 25.79
N GLY A 227 -21.56 -12.89 26.08
CA GLY A 227 -22.62 -11.97 26.47
C GLY A 227 -22.70 -10.71 25.58
N PRO A 228 -22.54 -9.50 26.15
CA PRO A 228 -22.65 -8.24 25.40
C PRO A 228 -21.46 -7.96 24.47
N GLU A 229 -20.32 -8.65 24.65
CA GLU A 229 -19.13 -8.47 23.82
C GLU A 229 -19.15 -9.34 22.54
N LEU A 230 -20.22 -10.12 22.34
CA LEU A 230 -20.39 -10.94 21.15
C LEU A 230 -20.52 -10.06 19.90
N HIS A 231 -19.66 -10.30 18.92
CA HIS A 231 -19.69 -9.57 17.66
C HIS A 231 -21.00 -9.80 16.90
N VAL A 232 -21.57 -8.75 16.30
CA VAL A 232 -22.89 -8.79 15.62
C VAL A 232 -22.96 -9.87 14.54
N ALA A 233 -21.86 -10.09 13.82
CA ALA A 233 -21.76 -11.13 12.79
C ALA A 233 -21.98 -12.55 13.32
N LEU A 234 -21.71 -12.83 14.61
CA LEU A 234 -21.81 -14.17 15.19
C LEU A 234 -23.24 -14.53 15.64
N ARG A 235 -24.20 -13.62 15.52
CA ARG A 235 -25.59 -13.85 15.98
C ARG A 235 -26.36 -14.78 15.05
N SER A 236 -26.16 -14.64 13.75
CA SER A 236 -26.78 -15.49 12.74
C SER A 236 -26.02 -15.40 11.43
N ARG A 237 -26.18 -16.42 10.58
CA ARG A 237 -25.60 -16.41 9.23
C ARG A 237 -26.09 -15.24 8.37
N ARG A 238 -27.31 -14.75 8.63
CA ARG A 238 -27.88 -13.58 7.95
C ARG A 238 -27.18 -12.29 8.39
N ASP A 239 -26.91 -12.15 9.69
CA ASP A 239 -26.21 -10.99 10.26
C ASP A 239 -24.74 -10.96 9.85
N GLU A 240 -24.10 -12.13 9.76
CA GLU A 240 -22.75 -12.26 9.21
C GLU A 240 -22.66 -11.72 7.78
N LEU A 241 -23.52 -12.22 6.89
CA LEU A 241 -23.56 -11.76 5.51
C LEU A 241 -23.92 -10.26 5.42
N HIS A 242 -24.82 -9.77 6.27
CA HIS A 242 -25.14 -8.34 6.33
C HIS A 242 -23.93 -7.50 6.77
N TYR A 243 -23.19 -7.95 7.78
CA TYR A 243 -21.97 -7.30 8.24
C TYR A 243 -20.92 -7.26 7.13
N LEU A 244 -20.70 -8.37 6.41
CA LEU A 244 -19.77 -8.41 5.27
C LEU A 244 -20.20 -7.50 4.13
N ARG A 245 -21.50 -7.43 3.80
CA ARG A 245 -22.02 -6.47 2.81
C ARG A 245 -21.69 -5.03 3.19
N LYS A 246 -21.87 -4.66 4.47
CA LYS A 246 -21.53 -3.32 4.98
C LYS A 246 -20.03 -3.06 4.98
N LEU A 247 -19.23 -4.06 5.34
CA LEU A 247 -17.77 -3.96 5.24
C LEU A 247 -17.33 -3.72 3.79
N THR A 248 -17.87 -4.47 2.83
CA THR A 248 -17.59 -4.31 1.41
C THR A 248 -17.99 -2.92 0.90
N GLU A 249 -19.16 -2.40 1.29
CA GLU A 249 -19.59 -1.03 0.95
C GLU A 249 -18.60 0.03 1.43
N LEU A 250 -18.06 -0.12 2.64
CA LEU A 250 -17.05 0.79 3.19
C LEU A 250 -15.70 0.69 2.45
N LEU A 251 -15.42 -0.45 1.82
CA LEU A 251 -14.18 -0.67 1.08
C LEU A 251 -14.23 -0.11 -0.35
N PHE A 252 -15.41 0.08 -0.94
CA PHE A 252 -15.57 0.51 -2.36
C PHE A 252 -14.71 1.71 -2.79
N PRO A 253 -14.63 2.82 -2.04
CA PRO A 253 -13.79 3.96 -2.43
C PRO A 253 -12.31 3.62 -2.56
N TYR A 254 -11.87 2.51 -1.97
CA TYR A 254 -10.48 2.07 -1.91
C TYR A 254 -10.15 0.91 -2.85
N ILE A 255 -11.16 0.20 -3.36
CA ILE A 255 -11.00 -1.05 -4.12
C ILE A 255 -11.61 -1.02 -5.52
N LEU A 256 -12.53 -0.09 -5.80
CA LEU A 256 -13.15 0.09 -7.12
C LEU A 256 -12.63 1.35 -7.83
N PRO A 257 -12.68 1.38 -9.17
CA PRO A 257 -12.43 2.61 -9.91
C PRO A 257 -13.43 3.70 -9.52
N PRO A 258 -13.03 4.99 -9.43
CA PRO A 258 -13.92 6.06 -8.99
C PRO A 258 -15.23 6.14 -9.80
N LYS A 259 -15.15 6.04 -11.12
CA LYS A 259 -16.34 6.06 -12.01
C LYS A 259 -17.27 4.85 -11.81
N ALA A 260 -16.72 3.70 -11.42
CA ALA A 260 -17.51 2.49 -11.16
C ALA A 260 -18.36 2.64 -9.89
N THR A 261 -17.90 3.44 -8.92
CA THR A 261 -18.65 3.69 -7.68
C THR A 261 -19.92 4.52 -7.90
N ASP A 262 -20.00 5.29 -8.97
CA ASP A 262 -21.20 6.06 -9.33
C ASP A 262 -22.32 5.19 -9.91
N CYS A 263 -21.99 3.99 -10.38
CA CYS A 263 -22.96 3.03 -10.92
C CYS A 263 -23.57 2.18 -9.80
N ARG A 264 -24.80 2.49 -9.42
CA ARG A 264 -25.53 1.77 -8.36
C ARG A 264 -25.72 0.29 -8.67
N SER A 265 -26.04 -0.07 -9.91
CA SER A 265 -26.27 -1.47 -10.29
C SER A 265 -25.00 -2.30 -10.19
N LEU A 266 -23.87 -1.76 -10.68
CA LEU A 266 -22.57 -2.41 -10.60
C LEU A 266 -22.10 -2.54 -9.15
N THR A 267 -22.19 -1.48 -8.34
CA THR A 267 -21.79 -1.53 -6.93
C THR A 267 -22.61 -2.54 -6.12
N LEU A 268 -23.93 -2.65 -6.35
CA LEU A 268 -24.76 -3.67 -5.73
C LEU A 268 -24.35 -5.08 -6.15
N LEU A 269 -24.10 -5.30 -7.44
CA LEU A 269 -23.64 -6.59 -7.94
C LEU A 269 -22.30 -7.00 -7.33
N ILE A 270 -21.29 -6.11 -7.39
CA ILE A 270 -19.97 -6.35 -6.81
C ILE A 270 -20.08 -6.59 -5.31
N ARG A 271 -20.98 -5.88 -4.60
CA ARG A 271 -21.23 -6.11 -3.17
C ARG A 271 -21.63 -7.57 -2.93
N GLU A 272 -22.60 -8.08 -3.68
CA GLU A 272 -23.09 -9.44 -3.50
C GLU A 272 -22.03 -10.48 -3.90
N ILE A 273 -21.31 -10.26 -4.99
CA ILE A 273 -20.20 -11.12 -5.41
C ILE A 273 -19.14 -11.21 -4.31
N LEU A 274 -18.62 -10.06 -3.86
CA LEU A 274 -17.52 -10.03 -2.90
C LEU A 274 -17.96 -10.51 -1.51
N SER A 275 -19.13 -10.10 -1.03
CA SER A 275 -19.59 -10.54 0.30
C SER A 275 -20.04 -12.00 0.31
N GLY A 276 -20.84 -12.43 -0.66
CA GLY A 276 -21.47 -13.74 -0.68
C GLY A 276 -20.61 -14.85 -1.27
N SER A 277 -19.87 -14.57 -2.35
CA SER A 277 -19.10 -15.60 -3.06
C SER A 277 -17.60 -15.59 -2.74
N VAL A 278 -17.07 -14.51 -2.18
CA VAL A 278 -15.64 -14.40 -1.85
C VAL A 278 -15.41 -14.40 -0.35
N PHE A 279 -15.87 -13.36 0.36
CA PHE A 279 -15.53 -13.17 1.77
C PHE A 279 -16.19 -14.18 2.70
N LEU A 280 -17.48 -14.46 2.50
CA LEU A 280 -18.20 -15.40 3.36
C LEU A 280 -17.60 -16.82 3.27
N PRO A 281 -17.38 -17.44 2.10
CA PRO A 281 -16.72 -18.74 2.01
C PRO A 281 -15.27 -18.71 2.47
N SER A 282 -14.55 -17.60 2.24
CA SER A 282 -13.17 -17.45 2.72
C SER A 282 -13.10 -17.46 4.25
N LEU A 283 -14.06 -16.81 4.92
CA LEU A 283 -14.13 -16.82 6.38
C LEU A 283 -14.52 -18.19 6.92
N ASP A 284 -15.42 -18.92 6.26
CA ASP A 284 -15.73 -20.30 6.64
C ASP A 284 -14.50 -21.20 6.52
N PHE A 285 -13.76 -21.09 5.42
CA PHE A 285 -12.53 -21.83 5.21
C PHE A 285 -11.47 -21.48 6.27
N LEU A 286 -11.29 -20.19 6.59
CA LEU A 286 -10.33 -19.76 7.62
C LEU A 286 -10.76 -20.14 9.04
N ALA A 287 -12.06 -20.29 9.29
CA ALA A 287 -12.61 -20.69 10.58
C ALA A 287 -12.67 -22.21 10.76
N ASP A 288 -12.46 -22.98 9.68
CA ASP A 288 -12.46 -24.44 9.71
C ASP A 288 -11.34 -24.97 10.64
N PRO A 289 -11.65 -25.87 11.59
CA PRO A 289 -10.67 -26.36 12.55
C PRO A 289 -9.45 -27.03 11.91
N ASP A 290 -9.64 -27.78 10.83
CA ASP A 290 -8.53 -28.46 10.14
C ASP A 290 -7.63 -27.44 9.45
N THR A 291 -8.21 -26.41 8.84
CA THR A 291 -7.47 -25.28 8.25
C THR A 291 -6.68 -24.52 9.31
N VAL A 292 -7.29 -24.19 10.45
CA VAL A 292 -6.60 -23.52 11.57
C VAL A 292 -5.45 -24.38 12.10
N ASN A 293 -5.69 -25.68 12.31
CA ASN A 293 -4.66 -26.62 12.77
C ASN A 293 -3.50 -26.71 11.76
N HIS A 294 -3.80 -26.79 10.47
CA HIS A 294 -2.80 -26.82 9.42
C HIS A 294 -1.96 -25.54 9.38
N LEU A 295 -2.60 -24.37 9.52
CA LEU A 295 -1.89 -23.09 9.62
C LEU A 295 -0.97 -23.04 10.84
N LEU A 296 -1.42 -23.53 12.00
CA LEU A 296 -0.58 -23.61 13.21
C LEU A 296 0.62 -24.52 13.01
N ILE A 297 0.43 -25.68 12.38
CA ILE A 297 1.54 -26.59 12.04
C ILE A 297 2.53 -25.86 11.12
N ILE A 298 2.06 -25.23 10.04
CA ILE A 298 2.94 -24.48 9.11
C ILE A 298 3.76 -23.40 9.83
N PHE A 299 3.16 -22.69 10.79
CA PHE A 299 3.84 -21.58 11.46
C PHE A 299 4.76 -22.01 12.61
N ILE A 300 4.52 -23.18 13.22
CA ILE A 300 5.27 -23.67 14.38
C ILE A 300 6.30 -24.73 13.99
N ASP A 301 6.06 -25.48 12.91
CA ASP A 301 6.97 -26.52 12.46
C ASP A 301 8.27 -25.89 11.92
N ASP A 302 9.38 -26.22 12.57
CA ASP A 302 10.72 -25.80 12.18
C ASP A 302 11.29 -26.66 11.04
N SER A 303 10.54 -27.68 10.58
CA SER A 303 10.95 -28.51 9.45
C SER A 303 11.00 -27.69 8.16
N PRO A 304 12.09 -27.78 7.36
CA PRO A 304 12.15 -27.06 6.11
C PRO A 304 11.08 -27.62 5.16
N PRO A 305 10.32 -26.76 4.45
CA PRO A 305 9.34 -27.23 3.48
C PRO A 305 10.01 -28.13 2.45
N GLU A 306 9.28 -29.15 1.98
CA GLU A 306 9.79 -30.06 0.96
C GLU A 306 10.39 -29.28 -0.22
N LYS A 307 11.58 -29.68 -0.65
CA LYS A 307 12.26 -29.02 -1.77
C LYS A 307 11.38 -29.15 -3.01
N ALA A 308 11.02 -28.01 -3.60
CA ALA A 308 10.24 -27.99 -4.83
C ALA A 308 10.93 -28.82 -5.91
N THR A 309 10.27 -29.89 -6.34
CA THR A 309 10.75 -30.81 -7.40
C THR A 309 10.65 -30.17 -8.80
N GLU A 310 9.80 -29.16 -8.92
CA GLU A 310 9.52 -28.49 -10.18
C GLU A 310 10.34 -27.19 -10.34
N PRO A 311 10.71 -26.83 -11.58
CA PRO A 311 11.39 -25.58 -11.87
C PRO A 311 10.52 -24.37 -11.48
N ALA A 312 11.18 -23.26 -11.12
CA ALA A 312 10.49 -22.02 -10.80
C ALA A 312 9.63 -21.57 -11.99
N SER A 313 8.32 -21.43 -11.75
CA SER A 313 7.38 -21.00 -12.79
C SER A 313 7.70 -19.58 -13.28
N PRO A 314 7.49 -19.28 -14.57
CA PRO A 314 7.76 -17.96 -15.12
C PRO A 314 6.84 -16.91 -14.48
N LEU A 315 7.34 -15.67 -14.42
CA LEU A 315 6.58 -14.52 -13.97
C LEU A 315 5.71 -13.99 -15.11
N VAL A 316 4.40 -13.94 -14.89
CA VAL A 316 3.41 -13.46 -15.85
C VAL A 316 2.73 -12.19 -15.33
N PRO A 317 2.24 -11.31 -16.23
CA PRO A 317 1.44 -10.16 -15.81
C PRO A 317 0.14 -10.60 -15.13
N PHE A 318 -0.15 -9.98 -13.99
CA PHE A 318 -1.24 -10.40 -13.10
C PHE A 318 -2.61 -10.42 -13.77
N LEU A 319 -3.28 -11.58 -13.75
CA LEU A 319 -4.61 -11.89 -14.26
C LEU A 319 -4.86 -11.39 -15.70
N GLN A 320 -3.81 -11.36 -16.53
CA GLN A 320 -3.94 -10.88 -17.90
C GLN A 320 -4.89 -11.76 -18.72
N LYS A 321 -4.65 -13.07 -18.73
CA LYS A 321 -5.47 -14.04 -19.48
C LYS A 321 -6.92 -14.08 -19.00
N PHE A 322 -7.13 -13.88 -17.70
CA PHE A 322 -8.48 -13.83 -17.12
C PHE A 322 -9.29 -12.64 -17.64
N ALA A 323 -8.66 -11.48 -17.83
CA ALA A 323 -9.34 -10.26 -18.30
C ALA A 323 -9.33 -10.08 -19.83
N GLU A 324 -8.84 -11.06 -20.59
CA GLU A 324 -8.92 -11.00 -22.05
C GLU A 324 -10.39 -11.14 -22.50
N PRO A 325 -10.87 -10.23 -23.37
CA PRO A 325 -12.27 -10.26 -23.81
C PRO A 325 -12.55 -11.55 -24.56
N ARG A 326 -13.59 -12.26 -24.12
CA ARG A 326 -14.08 -13.48 -24.77
C ARG A 326 -15.08 -13.16 -25.86
N ASN A 327 -15.76 -12.02 -25.75
CA ASN A 327 -16.68 -11.60 -26.78
C ASN A 327 -15.92 -11.10 -28.02
N LYS A 328 -16.20 -11.76 -29.16
CA LYS A 328 -15.67 -11.36 -30.48
C LYS A 328 -16.62 -10.42 -31.22
N LYS A 329 -17.83 -10.19 -30.70
CA LYS A 329 -18.81 -9.31 -31.34
C LYS A 329 -18.50 -7.86 -30.96
N PRO A 330 -18.36 -6.95 -31.94
CA PRO A 330 -18.25 -5.54 -31.64
C PRO A 330 -19.55 -5.07 -30.99
N SER A 331 -19.47 -4.52 -29.78
CA SER A 331 -20.64 -3.95 -29.11
C SER A 331 -21.19 -2.79 -29.93
N VAL A 332 -22.49 -2.78 -30.18
CA VAL A 332 -23.18 -1.72 -30.94
C VAL A 332 -23.00 -0.34 -30.30
N LEU A 333 -22.78 -0.31 -28.98
CA LEU A 333 -22.58 0.93 -28.21
C LEU A 333 -21.11 1.34 -28.10
N LYS A 334 -20.17 0.46 -28.44
CA LYS A 334 -18.74 0.75 -28.39
C LYS A 334 -18.31 1.23 -29.76
N LEU A 335 -18.00 2.51 -29.86
CA LEU A 335 -17.42 3.05 -31.08
C LEU A 335 -15.96 2.64 -31.19
N GLU A 336 -15.56 2.23 -32.40
CA GLU A 336 -14.15 2.05 -32.72
C GLU A 336 -13.51 3.41 -33.02
N LEU A 337 -12.21 3.55 -32.74
CA LEU A 337 -11.48 4.78 -33.02
C LEU A 337 -11.57 5.16 -34.51
N LYS A 338 -11.59 4.18 -35.42
CA LYS A 338 -11.76 4.39 -36.86
C LYS A 338 -13.08 5.09 -37.18
N GLN A 339 -14.18 4.61 -36.60
CA GLN A 339 -15.51 5.18 -36.79
C GLN A 339 -15.61 6.61 -36.23
N ILE A 340 -14.99 6.87 -35.08
CA ILE A 340 -14.91 8.21 -34.48
C ILE A 340 -14.17 9.17 -35.42
N ARG A 341 -13.10 8.71 -36.07
CA ARG A 341 -12.28 9.52 -36.96
C ARG A 341 -12.93 9.79 -38.31
N GLU A 342 -13.69 8.84 -38.85
CA GLU A 342 -14.40 8.99 -40.13
C GLU A 342 -15.56 9.99 -40.06
N GLN A 343 -16.24 10.08 -38.91
CA GLN A 343 -17.37 11.00 -38.73
C GLN A 343 -16.94 12.33 -38.10
N GLN A 344 -17.08 13.42 -38.85
CA GLN A 344 -16.66 14.77 -38.41
C GLN A 344 -17.31 15.22 -37.08
N ASP A 345 -18.60 14.96 -36.90
CA ASP A 345 -19.31 15.34 -35.66
C ASP A 345 -18.82 14.55 -34.44
N LEU A 346 -18.58 13.25 -34.59
CA LEU A 346 -18.00 12.41 -33.52
C LEU A 346 -16.56 12.84 -33.20
N LEU A 347 -15.75 13.12 -34.22
CA LEU A 347 -14.39 13.59 -34.03
C LEU A 347 -14.36 14.92 -33.28
N PHE A 348 -15.27 15.85 -33.59
CA PHE A 348 -15.38 17.12 -32.87
C PHE A 348 -15.74 16.93 -31.39
N ARG A 349 -16.71 16.06 -31.09
CA ARG A 349 -17.10 15.73 -29.71
C ARG A 349 -15.97 15.01 -28.97
N PHE A 350 -15.27 14.11 -29.65
CA PHE A 350 -14.09 13.42 -29.10
C PHE A 350 -12.96 14.41 -28.80
N MET A 351 -12.70 15.38 -29.68
CA MET A 351 -11.75 16.47 -29.42
C MET A 351 -12.16 17.32 -28.22
N ASN A 352 -13.44 17.65 -28.07
CA ASN A 352 -13.93 18.38 -26.89
C ASN A 352 -13.74 17.58 -25.61
N PHE A 353 -14.00 16.27 -25.65
CA PHE A 353 -13.72 15.36 -24.54
C PHE A 353 -12.22 15.33 -24.20
N LEU A 354 -11.34 15.16 -25.19
CA LEU A 354 -9.89 15.20 -24.99
C LEU A 354 -9.43 16.55 -24.44
N LYS A 355 -10.08 17.66 -24.82
CA LYS A 355 -9.80 19.00 -24.28
C LYS A 355 -10.18 19.11 -22.82
N GLN A 356 -11.31 18.53 -22.41
CA GLN A 356 -11.72 18.48 -21.00
C GLN A 356 -10.77 17.62 -20.15
N GLU A 357 -10.21 16.54 -20.71
CA GLU A 357 -9.24 15.68 -20.03
C GLU A 357 -7.78 16.16 -20.16
N GLY A 358 -7.53 17.20 -20.98
CA GLY A 358 -6.20 17.78 -21.22
C GLY A 358 -5.32 17.01 -22.19
N ALA A 359 -5.86 16.01 -22.90
CA ALA A 359 -5.13 15.04 -23.73
C ALA A 359 -5.22 15.30 -25.25
N VAL A 360 -5.58 16.51 -25.70
CA VAL A 360 -5.70 16.85 -27.13
C VAL A 360 -4.41 16.59 -27.92
N HIS A 361 -3.26 16.86 -27.29
CA HIS A 361 -1.94 16.67 -27.87
C HIS A 361 -1.66 15.21 -28.29
N VAL A 362 -2.34 14.23 -27.67
CA VAL A 362 -2.26 12.81 -28.05
C VAL A 362 -2.85 12.59 -29.45
N LEU A 363 -4.03 13.17 -29.72
CA LEU A 363 -4.65 13.11 -31.05
C LEU A 363 -3.87 13.95 -32.06
N GLN A 364 -3.38 15.13 -31.65
CA GLN A 364 -2.57 15.99 -32.50
C GLN A 364 -1.29 15.30 -32.97
N PHE A 365 -0.63 14.55 -32.08
CA PHE A 365 0.54 13.74 -32.44
C PHE A 365 0.21 12.74 -33.54
N CYS A 366 -0.88 11.96 -33.39
CA CYS A 366 -1.30 10.99 -34.42
C CYS A 366 -1.53 11.66 -35.79
N LEU A 367 -2.25 12.79 -35.81
CA LEU A 367 -2.52 13.52 -37.07
C LEU A 367 -1.23 14.08 -37.69
N THR A 368 -0.33 14.62 -36.87
CA THR A 368 0.95 15.19 -37.35
C THR A 368 1.86 14.10 -37.92
N VAL A 369 1.91 12.94 -37.26
CA VAL A 369 2.75 11.81 -37.70
C VAL A 369 2.16 11.12 -38.93
N GLU A 370 0.83 11.06 -39.08
CA GLU A 370 0.19 10.58 -40.31
C GLU A 370 0.55 11.46 -41.51
N GLU A 371 0.39 12.78 -41.39
CA GLU A 371 0.75 13.72 -42.46
C GLU A 371 2.24 13.65 -42.79
N PHE A 372 3.09 13.49 -41.77
CA PHE A 372 4.52 13.28 -41.95
C PHE A 372 4.83 11.97 -42.68
N ASN A 373 4.17 10.86 -42.30
CA ASN A 373 4.34 9.55 -42.92
C ASN A 373 3.90 9.54 -44.39
N ASP A 374 2.77 10.17 -44.70
CA ASP A 374 2.30 10.29 -46.09
C ASP A 374 3.30 11.07 -46.95
N ARG A 375 3.96 12.08 -46.37
CA ARG A 375 4.97 12.87 -47.07
C ARG A 375 6.29 12.12 -47.22
N ILE A 376 6.73 11.36 -46.22
CA ILE A 376 8.03 10.69 -46.23
C ILE A 376 8.06 9.43 -47.09
N LEU A 377 6.92 8.75 -47.27
CA LEU A 377 6.79 7.54 -48.08
C LEU A 377 6.86 7.79 -49.60
N ARG A 378 6.97 9.06 -50.03
CA ARG A 378 7.15 9.41 -51.44
C ARG A 378 8.58 9.06 -51.90
N PRO A 379 8.76 8.32 -53.03
CA PRO A 379 10.06 7.75 -53.42
C PRO A 379 11.13 8.80 -53.79
N GLU A 380 10.72 9.97 -54.27
CA GLU A 380 11.62 11.05 -54.67
C GLU A 380 11.30 12.29 -53.82
N LEU A 381 12.17 12.59 -52.86
CA LEU A 381 12.08 13.79 -52.03
C LEU A 381 13.06 14.83 -52.56
N SER A 382 12.57 16.04 -52.81
CA SER A 382 13.45 17.18 -53.15
C SER A 382 14.22 17.67 -51.91
N ASN A 383 15.38 18.31 -52.10
CA ASN A 383 16.18 18.84 -50.98
C ASN A 383 15.39 19.81 -50.07
N ASP A 384 14.51 20.62 -50.65
CA ASP A 384 13.65 21.55 -49.91
C ASP A 384 12.59 20.80 -49.06
N GLU A 385 12.03 19.70 -49.59
CA GLU A 385 11.13 18.83 -48.84
C GLU A 385 11.84 18.10 -47.70
N MET A 386 13.08 17.64 -47.93
CA MET A 386 13.89 17.00 -46.88
C MET A 386 14.20 17.97 -45.72
N LEU A 387 14.51 19.23 -46.03
CA LEU A 387 14.69 20.28 -45.04
C LEU A 387 13.40 20.54 -44.25
N SER A 388 12.27 20.68 -44.94
CA SER A 388 10.96 20.86 -44.31
C SER A 388 10.59 19.68 -43.40
N LEU A 389 10.81 18.44 -43.84
CA LEU A 389 10.56 17.25 -43.04
C LEU A 389 11.50 17.17 -41.83
N HIS A 390 12.77 17.55 -41.99
CA HIS A 390 13.71 17.60 -40.88
C HIS A 390 13.27 18.62 -39.81
N GLU A 391 12.83 19.82 -40.22
CA GLU A 391 12.29 20.82 -39.30
C GLU A 391 11.02 20.33 -38.58
N GLU A 392 10.14 19.62 -39.28
CA GLU A 392 8.95 19.01 -38.69
C GLU A 392 9.29 17.92 -37.68
N LEU A 393 10.25 17.04 -38.00
CA LEU A 393 10.74 16.03 -37.07
C LEU A 393 11.34 16.66 -35.81
N GLN A 394 12.13 17.73 -35.96
CA GLN A 394 12.66 18.50 -34.83
C GLN A 394 11.54 19.10 -33.97
N LYS A 395 10.46 19.61 -34.60
CA LYS A 395 9.28 20.11 -33.88
C LYS A 395 8.57 18.99 -33.13
N ILE A 396 8.39 17.82 -33.76
CA ILE A 396 7.77 16.63 -33.13
C ILE A 396 8.59 16.21 -31.91
N TYR A 397 9.91 16.06 -32.06
CA TYR A 397 10.81 15.68 -30.97
C TYR A 397 10.74 16.68 -29.79
N LYS A 398 10.85 17.99 -30.09
CA LYS A 398 10.81 19.04 -29.07
C LYS A 398 9.47 19.13 -28.35
N THR A 399 8.37 18.87 -29.05
CA THR A 399 7.01 19.03 -28.52
C THR A 399 6.59 17.80 -27.71
N TYR A 400 6.83 16.59 -28.21
CA TYR A 400 6.22 15.37 -27.66
C TYR A 400 7.21 14.44 -26.94
N CYS A 401 8.49 14.45 -27.28
CA CYS A 401 9.47 13.49 -26.75
C CYS A 401 10.29 14.06 -25.57
N LEU A 402 10.56 15.37 -25.56
CA LEU A 402 11.38 16.00 -24.51
C LEU A 402 10.72 15.95 -23.13
N ASP A 403 11.53 15.68 -22.11
CA ASP A 403 11.07 15.64 -20.71
C ASP A 403 10.54 16.99 -20.21
N GLU A 404 11.14 18.08 -20.68
CA GLU A 404 10.78 19.45 -20.34
C GLU A 404 9.49 19.93 -21.01
N SER A 405 9.03 19.25 -22.05
CA SER A 405 7.87 19.71 -22.82
C SER A 405 6.57 19.59 -22.03
N ILE A 406 5.63 20.48 -22.37
CA ILE A 406 4.29 20.53 -21.78
C ILE A 406 3.44 19.38 -22.37
N ASP A 407 3.60 19.11 -23.68
CA ASP A 407 2.90 18.10 -24.50
C ASP A 407 3.59 16.73 -24.53
N LYS A 408 4.43 16.43 -23.52
CA LYS A 408 5.16 15.16 -23.44
C LYS A 408 4.21 13.95 -23.47
N ILE A 409 4.54 12.99 -24.33
CA ILE A 409 3.97 11.64 -24.35
C ILE A 409 5.04 10.65 -23.88
N ARG A 410 4.65 9.66 -23.07
CA ARG A 410 5.56 8.62 -22.59
C ARG A 410 5.82 7.60 -23.68
N PHE A 411 7.03 7.59 -24.25
CA PHE A 411 7.52 6.57 -25.16
C PHE A 411 8.56 5.67 -24.50
N ASP A 412 8.89 4.55 -25.14
CA ASP A 412 10.05 3.74 -24.77
C ASP A 412 11.33 4.58 -24.95
N PRO A 413 12.27 4.58 -23.97
CA PRO A 413 13.53 5.31 -24.08
C PRO A 413 14.28 5.05 -25.39
N PHE A 414 14.25 3.82 -25.90
CA PHE A 414 14.90 3.44 -27.15
C PHE A 414 14.35 4.24 -28.35
N ILE A 415 13.02 4.39 -28.42
CA ILE A 415 12.35 5.14 -29.50
C ILE A 415 12.73 6.62 -29.43
N VAL A 416 12.79 7.19 -28.22
CA VAL A 416 13.14 8.60 -28.02
C VAL A 416 14.58 8.87 -28.44
N GLU A 417 15.51 7.98 -28.11
CA GLU A 417 16.92 8.10 -28.50
C GLU A 417 17.12 8.00 -30.02
N GLU A 418 16.38 7.13 -30.71
CA GLU A 418 16.46 7.03 -32.16
C GLU A 418 15.90 8.28 -32.86
N ILE A 419 14.76 8.79 -32.40
CA ILE A 419 14.17 10.03 -32.93
C ILE A 419 15.11 11.22 -32.67
N GLN A 420 15.72 11.29 -31.48
CA GLN A 420 16.68 12.33 -31.13
C GLN A 420 17.89 12.32 -32.08
N ARG A 421 18.47 11.14 -32.34
CA ARG A 421 19.64 11.00 -33.21
C ARG A 421 19.40 11.56 -34.61
N ILE A 422 18.19 11.41 -35.15
CA ILE A 422 17.83 11.88 -36.48
C ILE A 422 17.44 13.37 -36.44
N ALA A 423 16.78 13.82 -35.37
CA ALA A 423 16.40 15.22 -35.20
C ALA A 423 17.62 16.15 -35.00
N GLU A 424 18.66 15.69 -34.29
CA GLU A 424 19.91 16.43 -34.05
C GLU A 424 20.97 16.19 -35.14
N GLY A 425 20.77 15.17 -35.97
CA GLY A 425 21.65 14.83 -37.09
C GLY A 425 21.47 15.72 -38.32
N PRO A 426 22.18 15.44 -39.43
CA PRO A 426 22.02 16.18 -40.67
C PRO A 426 20.64 15.93 -41.32
N TYR A 427 20.09 16.92 -42.04
CA TYR A 427 18.77 16.84 -42.68
C TYR A 427 18.60 15.67 -43.67
N ILE A 428 19.70 15.16 -44.22
CA ILE A 428 19.72 14.00 -45.13
C ILE A 428 19.28 12.72 -44.41
N ASP A 429 19.50 12.64 -43.09
CA ASP A 429 19.19 11.45 -42.30
C ASP A 429 17.69 11.22 -42.13
N VAL A 430 16.83 12.18 -42.50
CA VAL A 430 15.39 12.00 -42.55
C VAL A 430 15.00 10.84 -43.47
N VAL A 431 15.75 10.58 -44.55
CA VAL A 431 15.49 9.42 -45.43
C VAL A 431 15.60 8.10 -44.69
N LYS A 432 16.45 8.01 -43.66
CA LYS A 432 16.59 6.80 -42.86
C LYS A 432 15.27 6.41 -42.19
N LEU A 433 14.42 7.39 -41.85
CA LEU A 433 13.07 7.15 -41.29
C LEU A 433 12.14 6.39 -42.24
N GLN A 434 12.39 6.38 -43.56
CA GLN A 434 11.61 5.53 -44.49
C GLN A 434 11.82 4.03 -44.21
N THR A 435 12.95 3.67 -43.59
CA THR A 435 13.36 2.28 -43.32
C THR A 435 13.33 1.92 -41.84
N MET A 436 13.35 2.92 -40.96
CA MET A 436 13.34 2.72 -39.51
C MET A 436 11.92 2.56 -38.98
N ARG A 437 11.77 1.76 -37.93
CA ARG A 437 10.47 1.44 -37.31
C ARG A 437 10.08 2.39 -36.17
N CYS A 438 11.00 3.21 -35.68
CA CYS A 438 10.80 4.03 -34.48
C CYS A 438 9.57 4.94 -34.54
N LEU A 439 9.36 5.64 -35.66
CA LEU A 439 8.22 6.55 -35.82
C LEU A 439 6.89 5.79 -35.92
N PHE A 440 6.89 4.62 -36.57
CA PHE A 440 5.74 3.73 -36.63
C PHE A 440 5.41 3.14 -35.26
N GLU A 441 6.41 2.68 -34.50
CA GLU A 441 6.23 2.17 -33.14
C GLU A 441 5.72 3.26 -32.18
N ALA A 442 6.22 4.50 -32.32
CA ALA A 442 5.69 5.65 -31.58
C ALA A 442 4.22 5.90 -31.93
N TYR A 443 3.88 5.90 -33.22
CA TYR A 443 2.52 6.09 -33.71
C TYR A 443 1.57 4.98 -33.24
N GLU A 444 1.96 3.71 -33.33
CA GLU A 444 1.19 2.57 -32.80
C GLU A 444 0.99 2.67 -31.29
N HIS A 445 2.00 3.13 -30.55
CA HIS A 445 1.88 3.35 -29.12
C HIS A 445 0.80 4.40 -28.79
N VAL A 446 0.80 5.54 -29.51
CA VAL A 446 -0.19 6.60 -29.30
C VAL A 446 -1.58 6.17 -29.75
N LEU A 447 -1.69 5.45 -30.87
CA LEU A 447 -2.96 4.85 -31.32
C LEU A 447 -3.52 3.89 -30.27
N SER A 448 -2.68 3.00 -29.73
CA SER A 448 -3.06 2.08 -28.65
C SER A 448 -3.53 2.83 -27.41
N LEU A 449 -2.90 3.96 -27.08
CA LEU A 449 -3.36 4.82 -25.99
C LEU A 449 -4.72 5.45 -26.28
N LEU A 450 -4.94 5.96 -27.50
CA LEU A 450 -6.25 6.49 -27.91
C LEU A 450 -7.33 5.40 -27.88
N GLU A 451 -7.05 4.22 -28.41
CA GLU A 451 -8.01 3.13 -28.56
C GLU A 451 -8.33 2.40 -27.26
N ASN A 452 -7.32 2.11 -26.43
CA ASN A 452 -7.50 1.32 -25.22
C ASN A 452 -7.81 2.15 -23.97
N VAL A 453 -7.49 3.45 -23.98
CA VAL A 453 -7.68 4.33 -22.82
C VAL A 453 -8.72 5.39 -23.14
N PHE A 454 -8.52 6.22 -24.17
CA PHE A 454 -9.40 7.37 -24.41
C PHE A 454 -10.74 7.03 -25.05
N THR A 455 -10.79 6.11 -26.01
CA THR A 455 -12.04 5.70 -26.67
C THR A 455 -13.04 5.08 -25.69
N PRO A 456 -12.67 4.15 -24.80
CA PRO A 456 -13.56 3.66 -23.76
C PRO A 456 -14.02 4.78 -22.83
N MET A 457 -13.12 5.69 -22.42
CA MET A 457 -13.53 6.83 -21.57
C MET A 457 -14.51 7.75 -22.28
N PHE A 458 -14.35 7.99 -23.58
CA PHE A 458 -15.27 8.78 -24.38
C PHE A 458 -16.63 8.10 -24.48
N CYS A 459 -16.68 6.78 -24.71
CA CYS A 459 -17.93 6.01 -24.75
C CYS A 459 -18.71 6.03 -23.42
N HIS A 460 -18.06 6.41 -22.32
CA HIS A 460 -18.68 6.61 -21.01
C HIS A 460 -18.82 8.09 -20.62
N SER A 461 -18.52 9.02 -21.54
CA SER A 461 -18.61 10.45 -21.30
C SER A 461 -20.00 10.99 -21.61
N ASP A 462 -20.40 12.05 -20.91
CA ASP A 462 -21.65 12.76 -21.17
C ASP A 462 -21.73 13.25 -22.63
N GLU A 463 -20.61 13.61 -23.25
CA GLU A 463 -20.58 14.06 -24.65
C GLU A 463 -21.01 12.97 -25.64
N TYR A 464 -20.64 11.71 -25.36
CA TYR A 464 -21.07 10.57 -26.16
C TYR A 464 -22.52 10.20 -25.90
N PHE A 465 -22.96 10.19 -24.64
CA PHE A 465 -24.37 9.95 -24.33
C PHE A 465 -25.29 11.04 -24.91
N ARG A 466 -24.87 12.30 -24.89
CA ARG A 466 -25.58 13.39 -25.59
C ARG A 466 -25.67 13.13 -27.09
N GLN A 467 -24.66 12.50 -27.70
CA GLN A 467 -24.71 12.14 -29.11
C GLN A 467 -25.73 11.02 -29.37
N LEU A 468 -25.67 9.94 -28.59
CA LEU A 468 -26.61 8.82 -28.70
C LEU A 468 -28.06 9.29 -28.51
N LEU A 469 -28.27 10.24 -27.60
CA LEU A 469 -29.57 10.82 -27.29
C LEU A 469 -29.94 12.02 -28.19
N ARG A 470 -29.17 12.30 -29.24
CA ARG A 470 -29.37 13.41 -30.20
C ARG A 470 -29.61 14.77 -29.52
N GLY A 471 -28.88 15.06 -28.46
CA GLY A 471 -28.94 16.33 -27.74
C GLY A 471 -30.02 16.44 -26.67
N ALA A 472 -30.72 15.37 -26.30
CA ALA A 472 -31.54 15.38 -25.09
C ALA A 472 -30.64 15.44 -23.85
N GLU A 473 -30.75 16.53 -23.08
CA GLU A 473 -30.04 16.66 -21.82
C GLU A 473 -30.55 15.62 -20.82
N SER A 474 -29.64 14.96 -20.11
CA SER A 474 -30.01 14.24 -18.90
C SER A 474 -30.58 15.27 -17.90
N PRO A 475 -31.72 15.00 -17.23
CA PRO A 475 -32.21 15.91 -16.21
C PRO A 475 -31.10 16.10 -15.19
N THR A 476 -30.74 17.36 -14.93
CA THR A 476 -29.73 17.73 -13.92
C THR A 476 -30.02 16.95 -12.65
N ARG A 477 -29.12 16.01 -12.31
CA ARG A 477 -29.22 15.18 -11.12
C ARG A 477 -28.97 16.10 -9.94
N ASN A 478 -30.00 16.83 -9.51
CA ASN A 478 -29.97 17.64 -8.30
C ASN A 478 -29.58 16.71 -7.16
N SER A 479 -28.38 16.93 -6.62
CA SER A 479 -27.82 16.29 -5.44
C SER A 479 -28.52 16.74 -4.16
N LYS A 480 -29.85 16.67 -4.16
CA LYS A 480 -30.72 16.84 -3.01
C LYS A 480 -31.91 15.90 -3.15
N PHE A 481 -31.66 14.62 -2.88
CA PHE A 481 -32.69 13.79 -2.26
C PHE A 481 -32.25 13.57 -0.82
N ASN A 482 -33.10 14.08 0.09
CA ASN A 482 -32.97 14.04 1.54
C ASN A 482 -32.74 12.64 2.09
#